data_AF-A0A2T4DLG6-F1
#
_entry.id   AF-A0A2T4DLG6-F1
#
_cell.length_a   1.000
_cell.length_b   1.000
_cell.length_c   1.000
_cell.angle_alpha   90.00
_cell.angle_beta   90.00
_cell.angle_gamma   90.00
#
_symmetry.space_group_name_H-M   'P 1'
#
loop_
_entity.id
_entity.type
_entity.pdbx_description
1 polymer ?
#
loop_
_entity_poly.entity_id
_entity_poly.type
_entity_poly.pdbx_seq_one_letter_code
_entity_poly.pdbx_strand_id
1 'polypeptide(L)'
;MVLSVNKVSVSLERSRIVDGIDCHLKAGELLMLLGPNGAGKSTLLKAISGDLPYGGSVTLSGRELGQWRPERLARQRAVMPQRVEVNFPLTVQEVVQLGRPKTASGRSDLVVDELMNELDIGHLR
;
A
#
# COMPACT_ATOMS: atom_id res chain seq x y z
N MET A 1 9.39 -10.41 -12.00
CA MET A 1 9.25 -8.95 -11.82
C MET A 1 7.88 -8.69 -11.20
N VAL A 2 7.80 -8.00 -10.07
CA VAL A 2 6.55 -7.86 -9.29
C VAL A 2 5.87 -6.53 -9.59
N LEU A 3 6.61 -5.43 -9.69
CA LEU A 3 6.07 -4.11 -10.02
C LEU A 3 6.79 -3.52 -11.24
N SER A 4 6.03 -2.97 -12.18
CA SER A 4 6.54 -2.16 -13.29
C SER A 4 5.85 -0.82 -13.29
N VAL A 5 6.62 0.25 -13.42
CA VAL A 5 6.16 1.63 -13.52
C VAL A 5 6.80 2.18 -14.80
N ASN A 6 5.99 2.56 -15.79
CA ASN A 6 6.51 3.07 -17.06
C ASN A 6 5.92 4.45 -17.35
N LYS A 7 6.80 5.46 -17.42
CA LYS A 7 6.48 6.87 -17.69
C LYS A 7 5.33 7.41 -16.84
N VAL A 8 5.27 7.01 -15.57
CA VAL A 8 4.16 7.38 -14.70
C VAL A 8 4.21 8.86 -14.40
N SER A 9 3.07 9.52 -14.64
CA SER A 9 2.90 10.95 -14.42
C SER A 9 1.61 11.21 -13.65
N VAL A 10 1.64 12.17 -12.74
CA VAL A 10 0.47 12.58 -11.95
C VAL A 10 0.39 14.10 -11.95
N SER A 11 -0.74 14.62 -12.38
CA SER A 11 -1.08 16.05 -12.30
C SER A 11 -2.22 16.23 -11.31
N LEU A 12 -2.05 17.17 -10.38
CA LEU A 12 -3.10 17.61 -9.47
C LEU A 12 -3.43 19.07 -9.80
N GLU A 13 -4.70 19.33 -10.10
CA GLU A 13 -5.19 20.63 -10.56
C GLU A 13 -4.38 21.14 -11.77
N ARG A 14 -3.59 22.20 -11.59
CA ARG A 14 -2.78 22.84 -12.64
C ARG A 14 -1.29 22.49 -12.57
N SER A 15 -0.88 21.62 -11.65
CA SER A 15 0.53 21.31 -11.42
C SER A 15 0.86 19.85 -11.74
N ARG A 16 1.96 19.62 -12.46
CA ARG A 16 2.54 18.28 -12.66
C ARG A 16 3.40 17.94 -11.44
N ILE A 17 2.96 16.97 -10.65
CA ILE A 17 3.59 16.58 -9.39
C ILE A 17 4.58 15.42 -9.58
N VAL A 18 4.23 14.49 -10.47
CA VAL A 18 5.08 13.37 -10.90
C VAL A 18 5.19 13.45 -12.42
N ASP A 19 6.39 13.36 -12.95
CA ASP A 19 6.66 13.52 -14.39
C ASP A 19 7.48 12.36 -14.93
N GLY A 20 6.83 11.46 -15.67
CA GLY A 20 7.50 10.45 -16.49
C GLY A 20 8.42 9.49 -15.72
N ILE A 21 8.01 8.98 -14.56
CA ILE A 21 8.85 8.07 -13.76
C ILE A 21 8.83 6.66 -14.34
N ASP A 22 10.01 6.10 -14.53
CA ASP A 22 10.25 4.69 -14.86
C ASP A 22 10.89 3.97 -13.66
N CYS A 23 10.36 2.80 -13.29
CA CYS A 23 10.88 1.99 -12.20
C CYS A 23 10.44 0.53 -12.33
N HIS A 24 11.31 -0.40 -11.94
CA HIS A 24 10.99 -1.82 -11.87
C HIS A 24 11.43 -2.40 -10.53
N LEU A 25 10.58 -3.25 -9.95
CA LEU A 25 10.88 -3.96 -8.71
C LEU A 25 10.68 -5.46 -8.90
N LYS A 26 11.68 -6.26 -8.53
CA LYS A 26 11.61 -7.73 -8.52
C LYS A 26 11.19 -8.23 -7.14
N ALA A 27 10.82 -9.50 -7.09
CA ALA A 27 10.47 -10.15 -5.83
C ALA A 27 11.70 -10.18 -4.91
N GLY A 28 11.52 -9.83 -3.64
CA GLY A 28 12.59 -9.80 -2.65
C GLY A 28 13.47 -8.53 -2.68
N GLU A 29 13.21 -7.59 -3.59
CA GLU A 29 13.93 -6.32 -3.62
C GLU A 29 13.28 -5.28 -2.69
N LEU A 30 14.14 -4.51 -2.03
CA LEU A 30 13.76 -3.31 -1.28
C LEU A 30 14.14 -2.08 -2.09
N LEU A 31 13.16 -1.24 -2.41
CA LEU A 31 13.36 0.04 -3.06
C LEU A 31 13.05 1.17 -2.10
N MET A 32 13.99 2.10 -1.96
CA MET A 32 13.84 3.31 -1.15
C MET A 32 13.64 4.53 -2.05
N LEU A 33 12.54 5.25 -1.84
CA LEU A 33 12.26 6.52 -2.54
C LEU A 33 12.67 7.70 -1.66
N LEU A 34 13.71 8.41 -2.08
CA LEU A 34 14.27 9.55 -1.36
C LEU A 34 14.00 10.87 -2.08
N GLY A 35 13.92 11.97 -1.32
CA GLY A 35 13.74 13.32 -1.85
C GLY A 35 13.14 14.28 -0.83
N PRO A 36 13.21 15.60 -1.06
CA PRO A 36 12.70 16.60 -0.12
C PRO A 36 11.18 16.55 0.03
N ASN A 37 10.65 17.26 1.03
CA ASN A 37 9.22 17.46 1.16
C ASN A 37 8.68 18.16 -0.09
N GLY A 38 7.51 17.72 -0.57
CA GLY A 38 6.92 18.25 -1.80
C GLY A 38 7.45 17.63 -3.11
N ALA A 39 8.49 16.78 -3.08
CA ALA A 39 9.03 16.13 -4.29
C ALA A 39 8.10 15.09 -4.97
N GLY A 40 6.82 14.99 -4.55
CA GLY A 40 5.86 14.07 -5.15
C GLY A 40 5.94 12.62 -4.67
N LYS A 41 6.77 12.28 -3.67
CA LYS A 41 6.94 10.90 -3.15
C LYS A 41 5.62 10.23 -2.77
N SER A 42 4.86 10.87 -1.87
CA SER A 42 3.55 10.34 -1.43
C SER A 42 2.56 10.29 -2.59
N THR A 43 2.68 11.19 -3.58
CA THR A 43 1.85 11.20 -4.80
C THR A 43 2.17 10.00 -5.70
N LEU A 44 3.46 9.71 -5.91
CA LEU A 44 3.90 8.53 -6.65
C LEU A 44 3.46 7.25 -5.95
N LEU A 45 3.66 7.15 -4.63
CA LEU A 45 3.22 6.00 -3.84
C LEU A 45 1.71 5.77 -3.97
N LYS A 46 0.90 6.84 -3.91
CA LYS A 46 -0.55 6.78 -4.13
C LYS A 46 -0.94 6.34 -5.54
N ALA A 47 -0.18 6.74 -6.56
CA ALA A 47 -0.44 6.32 -7.93
C ALA A 47 -0.12 4.84 -8.16
N ILE A 48 1.04 4.37 -7.71
CA ILE A 48 1.43 2.95 -7.85
C ILE A 48 0.66 2.04 -6.88
N SER A 49 0.03 2.62 -5.86
CA SER A 49 -0.98 1.97 -5.03
C SER A 49 -2.39 2.12 -5.63
N GLY A 50 -2.58 2.64 -6.84
CA GLY A 50 -3.89 2.75 -7.46
C GLY A 50 -4.92 3.61 -6.70
N ASP A 51 -4.49 4.45 -5.75
CA ASP A 51 -5.34 5.37 -4.98
C ASP A 51 -5.49 6.73 -5.67
N LEU A 52 -4.64 7.02 -6.68
CA LEU A 52 -4.73 8.21 -7.52
C LEU A 52 -4.68 7.84 -9.00
N PRO A 53 -5.43 8.55 -9.87
CA PRO A 53 -5.26 8.46 -11.31
C PRO A 53 -3.85 8.88 -11.75
N TYR A 54 -3.37 8.26 -12.82
CA TYR A 54 -2.04 8.53 -13.38
C TYR A 54 -2.05 8.33 -14.90
N GLY A 55 -1.10 8.98 -15.59
CA GLY A 55 -0.72 8.66 -16.96
C GLY A 55 0.43 7.65 -17.00
N GLY A 56 0.68 7.04 -18.16
CA GLY A 56 1.66 5.95 -18.30
C GLY A 56 1.05 4.59 -17.94
N SER A 57 1.87 3.65 -17.48
CA SER A 57 1.40 2.32 -17.07
C SER A 57 2.01 1.83 -15.76
N VAL A 58 1.22 1.09 -14.98
CA VAL A 58 1.68 0.43 -13.76
C VAL A 58 1.14 -0.99 -13.73
N THR A 59 2.04 -1.97 -13.74
CA THR A 59 1.67 -3.38 -13.62
C THR A 59 2.13 -3.97 -12.31
N LEU A 60 1.26 -4.76 -11.70
CA LEU A 60 1.56 -5.59 -10.54
C LEU A 60 1.39 -7.05 -10.96
N SER A 61 2.43 -7.87 -10.77
CA SER A 61 2.49 -9.26 -11.20
C SER A 61 2.10 -9.46 -12.67
N GLY A 62 2.55 -8.55 -13.54
CA GLY A 62 2.30 -8.59 -14.98
C GLY A 62 0.90 -8.11 -15.42
N ARG A 63 0.04 -7.67 -14.50
CA ARG A 63 -1.30 -7.15 -14.80
C ARG A 63 -1.39 -5.66 -14.47
N GLU A 64 -1.93 -4.86 -15.40
CA GLU A 64 -2.19 -3.43 -15.20
C GLU A 64 -3.08 -3.18 -13.96
N LEU A 65 -2.75 -2.17 -13.14
CA LEU A 65 -3.50 -1.85 -11.93
C LEU A 65 -4.99 -1.63 -12.19
N GLY A 66 -5.33 -0.92 -13.28
CA GLY A 66 -6.73 -0.66 -13.67
C GLY A 66 -7.54 -1.90 -14.05
N GLN A 67 -6.90 -3.05 -14.29
CA GLN A 67 -7.58 -4.31 -14.59
C GLN A 67 -7.88 -5.15 -13.34
N TRP A 68 -7.38 -4.75 -12.17
CA TRP A 68 -7.68 -5.45 -10.93
C TRP A 68 -9.03 -5.02 -10.37
N ARG A 69 -9.80 -5.99 -9.86
CA ARG A 69 -10.89 -5.68 -8.94
C ARG A 69 -10.29 -5.21 -7.60
N PRO A 70 -10.85 -4.18 -6.94
CA PRO A 70 -10.29 -3.63 -5.70
C PRO A 70 -10.00 -4.70 -4.63
N GLU A 71 -10.91 -5.65 -4.44
CA GLU A 71 -10.78 -6.71 -3.41
C GLU A 71 -9.67 -7.71 -3.75
N ARG A 72 -9.37 -7.89 -5.04
CA ARG A 72 -8.27 -8.74 -5.50
C ARG A 72 -6.94 -8.02 -5.39
N LEU A 73 -6.90 -6.74 -5.73
CA LEU A 73 -5.71 -5.90 -5.60
C LEU A 73 -5.26 -5.79 -4.14
N ALA A 74 -6.20 -5.59 -3.21
CA ALA A 74 -5.93 -5.55 -1.77
C ALA A 74 -5.30 -6.83 -1.21
N ARG A 75 -5.43 -7.98 -1.90
CA ARG A 75 -4.77 -9.24 -1.53
C ARG A 75 -3.36 -9.39 -2.09
N GLN A 76 -2.95 -8.50 -2.99
CA GLN A 76 -1.64 -8.53 -3.64
C GLN A 76 -0.68 -7.49 -3.06
N ARG A 77 -1.19 -6.48 -2.35
CA ARG A 77 -0.39 -5.41 -1.76
C ARG A 77 -0.97 -4.93 -0.44
N ALA A 78 -0.10 -4.52 0.45
CA ALA A 78 -0.45 -3.73 1.63
C ALA A 78 0.02 -2.28 1.41
N VAL A 79 -0.70 -1.33 1.99
CA VAL A 79 -0.35 0.10 1.95
C VAL A 79 -0.40 0.64 3.36
N MET A 80 0.70 1.28 3.78
CA MET A 80 0.75 2.07 5.00
C MET A 80 0.65 3.55 4.62
N PRO A 81 -0.49 4.22 4.85
CA PRO A 81 -0.61 5.64 4.55
C PRO A 81 0.26 6.46 5.52
N GLN A 82 0.61 7.68 5.09
CA GLN A 82 1.41 8.59 5.91
C GLN A 82 0.69 9.00 7.22
N ARG A 83 -0.64 8.99 7.23
CA ARG A 83 -1.48 9.22 8.41
C ARG A 83 -2.52 8.11 8.50
N VAL A 84 -2.67 7.54 9.69
CA VAL A 84 -3.74 6.59 10.02
C VAL A 84 -4.65 7.31 11.01
N GLU A 85 -5.91 7.49 10.64
CA GLU A 85 -6.95 8.04 11.54
C GLU A 85 -7.86 6.90 11.99
N VAL A 86 -7.93 6.68 13.30
CA VAL A 86 -8.84 5.71 13.93
C VAL A 86 -9.95 6.50 14.62
N ASN A 87 -11.12 6.56 13.99
CA ASN A 87 -12.22 7.45 14.39
C ASN A 87 -13.18 6.83 15.44
N PHE A 88 -12.82 5.68 15.99
CA PHE A 88 -13.62 4.95 16.97
C PHE A 88 -12.71 4.46 18.10
N PRO A 89 -13.23 4.30 19.33
CA PRO A 89 -12.47 3.77 20.45
C PRO A 89 -12.24 2.26 20.26
N LEU A 90 -11.29 1.92 19.39
CA LEU A 90 -10.84 0.55 19.16
C LEU A 90 -9.58 0.29 19.98
N THR A 91 -9.52 -0.87 20.60
CA THR A 91 -8.29 -1.44 21.16
C THR A 91 -7.27 -1.70 20.05
N VAL A 92 -5.98 -1.78 20.39
CA VAL A 92 -4.94 -2.13 19.42
C VAL A 92 -5.22 -3.49 18.80
N GLN A 93 -5.70 -4.45 19.59
CA GLN A 93 -6.10 -5.77 19.11
C GLN A 93 -7.19 -5.69 18.04
N GLU A 94 -8.24 -4.89 18.24
CA GLU A 94 -9.30 -4.68 17.26
C GLU A 94 -8.77 -4.02 15.98
N VAL A 95 -7.85 -3.05 16.08
CA VAL A 95 -7.21 -2.44 14.91
C VAL A 95 -6.40 -3.48 14.11
N VAL A 96 -5.64 -4.35 14.78
CA VAL A 96 -4.89 -5.43 14.11
C VAL A 96 -5.85 -6.43 13.45
N GLN A 97 -6.98 -6.74 14.09
CA GLN A 97 -8.01 -7.62 13.52
C GLN A 97 -8.62 -7.06 12.23
N LEU A 98 -8.79 -5.74 12.10
CA LEU A 98 -9.34 -5.11 10.89
C LEU A 98 -8.49 -5.35 9.64
N GLY A 99 -7.17 -5.55 9.79
CA GLY A 99 -6.26 -5.81 8.67
C GLY A 99 -6.42 -7.20 8.04
N ARG A 100 -7.25 -8.08 8.61
CA ARG A 100 -7.34 -9.48 8.19
C ARG A 100 -8.31 -9.70 7.03
N PRO A 101 -7.96 -10.55 6.05
CA PRO A 101 -8.90 -10.97 5.01
C PRO A 101 -10.08 -11.75 5.62
N LYS A 102 -11.32 -11.39 5.21
CA LYS A 102 -12.58 -12.03 5.67
C LYS A 102 -12.65 -13.55 5.51
N THR A 103 -11.77 -14.18 4.73
CA THR A 103 -11.74 -15.64 4.50
C THR A 103 -11.03 -16.42 5.62
N ALA A 104 -10.47 -15.77 6.64
CA ALA A 104 -9.80 -16.42 7.76
C ALA A 104 -10.80 -16.80 8.89
N SER A 105 -11.82 -17.61 8.59
CA SER A 105 -12.74 -18.13 9.61
C SER A 105 -12.12 -19.34 10.32
N GLY A 106 -11.85 -19.23 11.63
CA GLY A 106 -11.62 -20.38 12.52
C GLY A 106 -10.38 -20.35 13.42
N ARG A 107 -9.37 -19.50 13.12
CA ARG A 107 -8.15 -19.30 13.95
C ARG A 107 -7.83 -17.81 14.15
N SER A 108 -8.86 -17.01 14.43
CA SER A 108 -8.73 -15.55 14.39
C SER A 108 -7.81 -15.02 15.49
N ASP A 109 -8.06 -15.37 16.74
CA ASP A 109 -7.39 -14.69 17.85
C ASP A 109 -5.92 -15.09 17.99
N LEU A 110 -5.61 -16.39 17.80
CA LEU A 110 -4.23 -16.90 17.91
C LEU A 110 -3.26 -16.23 16.94
N VAL A 111 -3.68 -15.97 15.69
CA VAL A 111 -2.82 -15.31 14.70
C VAL A 111 -2.66 -13.82 15.01
N VAL A 112 -3.66 -13.17 15.64
CA VAL A 112 -3.49 -11.78 16.08
C VAL A 112 -2.53 -11.71 17.26
N ASP A 113 -2.66 -12.63 18.21
CA ASP A 113 -1.76 -12.72 19.35
C ASP A 113 -0.30 -12.93 18.93
N GLU A 114 -0.08 -13.85 18.00
CA GLU A 114 1.23 -14.15 17.43
C GLU A 114 1.84 -12.91 16.73
N LEU A 115 1.07 -12.25 15.86
CA LEU A 115 1.50 -11.03 15.18
C LEU A 115 1.81 -9.88 16.15
N MET A 116 0.99 -9.69 17.19
CA MET A 116 1.23 -8.65 18.18
C MET A 116 2.51 -8.91 18.99
N ASN A 117 2.85 -10.16 19.26
CA ASN A 117 4.09 -10.51 19.92
C ASN A 117 5.30 -10.37 18.99
N GLU A 118 5.19 -10.81 17.73
CA GLU A 118 6.26 -10.67 16.73
C GLU A 118 6.62 -9.20 16.46
N LEU A 119 5.61 -8.32 16.48
CA LEU A 119 5.78 -6.87 16.29
C LEU A 119 6.12 -6.12 17.59
N ASP A 120 6.33 -6.83 18.72
CA ASP A 120 6.63 -6.25 20.04
C ASP A 120 5.58 -5.24 20.56
N ILE A 121 4.31 -5.48 20.23
CA ILE A 121 3.16 -4.66 20.64
C ILE A 121 2.17 -5.42 21.54
N GLY A 122 2.54 -6.61 22.03
CA GLY A 122 1.67 -7.44 22.89
C GLY A 122 1.26 -6.76 24.21
N HIS A 123 2.03 -5.78 24.66
CA HIS A 123 1.75 -4.98 25.86
C HIS A 123 0.67 -3.90 25.66
N LEU A 124 0.23 -3.64 24.42
CA LEU A 124 -0.77 -2.62 24.06
C LEU A 124 -2.21 -3.15 24.00
N ARG A 125 -2.46 -4.34 24.54
CA ARG A 125 -3.81 -4.93 24.60
C ARG A 125 -4.77 -4.07 25.42
#